data_AF-A0A959T2A1-F1
#
_entry.id   AF-A0A959T2A1-F1
#
_cell.length_a   1.000
_cell.length_b   1.000
_cell.length_c   1.000
_cell.angle_alpha   90.00
_cell.angle_beta   90.00
_cell.angle_gamma   90.00
#
_symmetry.space_group_name_H-M   'P 1'
#
loop_
_entity.id
_entity.type
_entity.pdbx_description
1 polymer ?
#
loop_
_entity_poly.entity_id
_entity_poly.type
_entity_poly.pdbx_seq_one_letter_code
_entity_poly.pdbx_strand_id
1 'polypeptide(L)'
;KELLDSASTLIKDRAEGPDSDQELIGSIPMRRARDRDLVLRITAHDLYREQESSVLLEVKHGPPGGRQYFLPVAPTGGLPLFDDHQPPGTEVRVRCEALAGQTLIAERHLPAYRLPPPVFSANSPSGLANAPDSVFLV
;
A
#
# COMPACT_ATOMS: atom_id res chain seq x y z
N LYS A 1 -15.83 -3.78 24.36
CA LYS A 1 -14.49 -3.81 23.71
C LYS A 1 -13.51 -3.23 24.71
N GLU A 2 -12.51 -4.00 25.11
CA GLU A 2 -11.49 -3.57 26.07
C GLU A 2 -10.31 -2.93 25.32
N LEU A 3 -9.76 -1.82 25.83
CA LEU A 3 -8.60 -1.16 25.22
C LEU A 3 -7.34 -1.93 25.62
N LEU A 4 -6.66 -2.51 24.64
CA LEU A 4 -5.46 -3.33 24.88
C LEU A 4 -4.16 -2.52 24.91
N ASP A 5 -4.07 -1.48 24.09
CA ASP A 5 -2.90 -0.61 23.96
C ASP A 5 -3.30 0.73 23.33
N SER A 6 -2.52 1.79 23.58
CA SER A 6 -2.68 3.10 22.96
C SER A 6 -1.34 3.81 22.85
N ALA A 7 -1.08 4.43 21.70
CA ALA A 7 0.10 5.24 21.48
C ALA A 7 -0.23 6.39 20.52
N SER A 8 0.53 7.47 20.59
CA SER A 8 0.41 8.63 19.71
C SER A 8 1.79 9.09 19.26
N THR A 9 1.85 9.74 18.09
CA THR A 9 3.05 10.37 17.58
C THR A 9 2.70 11.69 16.92
N LEU A 10 3.61 12.66 16.98
CA LEU A 10 3.50 13.92 16.27
C LEU A 10 4.26 13.80 14.96
N ILE A 11 3.55 13.90 13.84
CA ILE A 11 4.16 13.94 12.51
C ILE A 11 4.27 15.41 12.11
N LYS A 12 5.48 15.82 11.75
CA LYS A 12 5.74 17.16 11.19
C LYS A 12 6.18 16.99 9.76
N ASP A 13 5.70 17.90 8.92
CA ASP A 13 6.20 18.01 7.56
C ASP A 13 7.72 18.27 7.59
N ARG A 14 8.44 17.53 6.75
CA ARG A 14 9.90 17.65 6.56
C ARG A 14 10.25 18.14 5.16
N ALA A 15 9.29 18.60 4.37
CA ALA A 15 9.53 19.14 3.04
C ALA A 15 10.57 20.28 3.08
N GLU A 16 11.62 20.14 2.28
CA GLU A 16 12.67 21.16 2.12
C GLU A 16 12.34 22.15 0.99
N GLY A 17 11.24 21.96 0.26
CA GLY A 17 10.84 22.84 -0.84
C GLY A 17 9.40 22.62 -1.34
N PRO A 18 8.87 23.60 -2.10
CA PRO A 18 7.46 23.65 -2.51
C PRO A 18 7.03 22.57 -3.51
N ASP A 19 7.96 21.96 -4.25
CA ASP A 19 7.69 20.94 -5.28
C ASP A 19 7.99 19.50 -4.82
N SER A 20 8.26 19.29 -3.53
CA SER A 20 8.47 17.94 -3.00
C SER A 20 7.13 17.24 -2.76
N ASP A 21 7.01 15.98 -3.20
CA ASP A 21 5.86 15.14 -2.86
C ASP A 21 5.76 15.01 -1.33
N GLN A 22 4.63 15.45 -0.78
CA GLN A 22 4.43 15.56 0.67
C GLN A 22 3.72 14.32 1.18
N GLU A 23 4.48 13.29 1.53
CA GLU A 23 3.97 12.15 2.28
C GLU A 23 4.31 12.28 3.77
N LEU A 24 3.30 12.51 4.61
CA LEU A 24 3.44 12.56 6.06
C LEU A 24 3.47 11.14 6.64
N ILE A 25 4.65 10.54 6.68
CA ILE A 25 4.82 9.16 7.12
C ILE A 25 5.29 9.12 8.58
N GLY A 26 4.49 8.48 9.43
CA GLY A 26 4.81 8.20 10.83
C GLY A 26 4.89 6.70 11.10
N SER A 27 5.60 6.33 12.16
CA SER A 27 5.55 4.96 12.71
C SER A 27 5.20 5.02 14.18
N ILE A 28 4.37 4.08 14.61
CA ILE A 28 3.96 3.94 16.01
C ILE A 28 4.26 2.50 16.41
N PRO A 29 5.18 2.26 17.36
CA PRO A 29 5.39 0.93 17.89
C PRO A 29 4.14 0.50 18.68
N MET A 30 3.63 -0.69 18.39
CA MET A 30 2.50 -1.26 19.10
C MET A 30 2.87 -2.60 19.72
N ARG A 31 2.36 -2.88 20.92
CA ARG A 31 2.54 -4.19 21.52
C ARG A 31 1.70 -5.21 20.75
N ARG A 32 2.38 -6.23 20.24
CA ARG A 32 1.72 -7.34 19.54
C ARG A 32 1.04 -8.23 20.59
N ALA A 33 -0.29 -8.23 20.62
CA ALA A 33 -1.03 -9.29 21.29
C ALA A 33 -0.84 -10.56 20.46
N ARG A 34 0.06 -11.45 20.91
CA ARG A 34 0.24 -12.76 20.27
C ARG A 34 -1.11 -13.48 20.36
N ASP A 35 -1.58 -14.01 19.22
CA ASP A 35 -2.74 -14.92 19.11
C ASP A 35 -4.15 -14.31 19.21
N ARG A 36 -4.33 -13.00 18.97
CA ARG A 36 -5.67 -12.39 18.90
C ARG A 36 -5.85 -11.44 17.71
N ASP A 37 -7.02 -11.53 17.09
CA ASP A 37 -7.51 -10.50 16.19
C ASP A 37 -7.78 -9.22 16.99
N LEU A 38 -7.37 -8.08 16.44
CA LEU A 38 -7.52 -6.78 17.08
C LEU A 38 -8.00 -5.74 16.08
N VAL A 39 -8.69 -4.73 16.58
CA VAL A 39 -9.14 -3.59 15.78
C VAL A 39 -8.36 -2.37 16.22
N LEU A 40 -7.60 -1.78 15.30
CA LEU A 40 -6.94 -0.51 15.52
C LEU A 40 -7.89 0.63 15.19
N ARG A 41 -8.07 1.56 16.13
CA ARG A 41 -8.68 2.86 15.83
C ARG A 41 -7.54 3.85 15.64
N ILE A 42 -7.38 4.32 14.41
CA ILE A 42 -6.38 5.31 14.03
C ILE A 42 -7.10 6.64 13.95
N THR A 43 -6.65 7.60 14.74
CA THR A 43 -7.20 8.95 14.77
C THR A 43 -6.11 9.93 14.36
N ALA A 44 -6.37 10.69 13.30
CA ALA A 44 -5.52 11.79 12.85
C ALA A 44 -6.17 13.11 13.27
N HIS A 45 -5.40 13.96 13.96
CA HIS A 45 -5.83 15.29 14.39
C HIS A 45 -4.94 16.35 13.75
N ASP A 46 -5.54 17.21 12.93
CA ASP A 46 -4.91 18.40 12.37
C ASP A 46 -4.97 19.54 13.39
N LEU A 47 -3.82 19.85 13.98
CA LEU A 47 -3.67 20.87 15.03
C LEU A 47 -3.88 22.31 14.53
N TYR A 48 -3.79 22.57 13.22
CA TYR A 48 -3.99 23.91 12.67
C TYR A 48 -5.43 24.16 12.24
N ARG A 49 -6.13 23.09 11.85
CA ARG A 49 -7.53 23.15 11.40
C ARG A 49 -8.53 22.72 12.47
N GLU A 50 -8.05 22.21 13.61
CA GLU A 50 -8.87 21.62 14.68
C GLU A 50 -9.83 20.56 14.12
N GLN A 51 -9.33 19.73 13.20
CA GLN A 51 -10.10 18.68 12.54
C GLN A 51 -9.57 17.30 12.92
N GLU A 52 -10.51 16.38 13.16
CA GLU A 52 -10.21 14.98 13.46
C GLU A 52 -10.81 14.06 12.40
N SER A 53 -10.06 13.04 12.00
CA SER A 53 -10.56 11.92 11.22
C SER A 53 -10.16 10.60 11.87
N SER A 54 -11.06 9.63 11.85
CA SER A 54 -10.85 8.32 12.45
C SER A 54 -11.15 7.19 11.47
N VAL A 55 -10.24 6.21 11.39
CA VAL A 55 -10.39 4.98 10.62
C VAL A 55 -10.23 3.77 11.55
N LEU A 56 -11.02 2.74 11.29
CA LEU A 56 -10.90 1.44 11.94
C LEU A 56 -10.21 0.45 11.01
N LEU A 57 -9.16 -0.19 11.48
CA LEU A 57 -8.43 -1.23 10.76
C LEU A 57 -8.55 -2.55 11.52
N GLU A 58 -9.06 -3.58 10.86
CA GLU A 58 -9.00 -4.95 11.39
C GLU A 58 -7.61 -5.55 11.15
N VAL A 59 -6.97 -5.99 12.22
CA VAL A 59 -5.69 -6.70 12.18
C VAL A 59 -5.95 -8.14 12.60
N LYS A 60 -6.03 -9.01 11.60
CA LYS A 60 -6.25 -10.45 11.81
C LYS A 60 -4.94 -11.16 12.10
N HIS A 61 -4.96 -12.05 13.08
CA HIS A 61 -3.90 -12.99 13.32
C HIS A 61 -4.04 -14.15 12.33
N GLY A 62 -3.27 -14.10 11.23
CA GLY A 62 -3.24 -15.21 10.27
C GLY A 62 -2.58 -16.46 10.88
N PRO A 63 -3.07 -17.68 10.56
CA PRO A 63 -2.38 -18.90 10.96
C PRO A 63 -0.94 -18.92 10.37
N PRO A 64 0.02 -19.63 11.00
CA PRO A 64 1.30 -19.90 10.38
C PRO A 64 1.07 -20.55 9.00
N GLY A 65 1.49 -19.88 7.93
CA GLY A 65 1.28 -20.35 6.55
C GLY A 65 0.05 -19.82 5.81
N GLY A 66 -0.77 -18.96 6.44
CA GLY A 66 -1.84 -18.24 5.74
C GLY A 66 -1.29 -17.16 4.78
N ARG A 67 -2.06 -16.79 3.75
CA ARG A 67 -1.74 -15.67 2.86
C ARG A 67 -1.59 -14.39 3.69
N GLN A 68 -0.36 -13.90 3.83
CA GLN A 68 -0.09 -12.63 4.49
C GLN A 68 -0.08 -11.52 3.45
N TYR A 69 -0.71 -10.39 3.79
CA TYR A 69 -0.57 -9.18 3.01
C TYR A 69 0.76 -8.54 3.38
N PHE A 70 1.55 -8.24 2.36
CA PHE A 70 2.81 -7.54 2.56
C PHE A 70 2.69 -6.12 2.05
N LEU A 71 3.31 -5.18 2.76
CA LEU A 71 3.44 -3.81 2.31
C LEU A 71 4.76 -3.68 1.53
N PRO A 72 4.71 -3.41 0.21
CA PRO A 72 5.91 -3.04 -0.52
C PRO A 72 6.44 -1.70 -0.01
N VAL A 73 7.75 -1.59 0.12
CA VAL A 73 8.45 -0.38 0.55
C VAL A 73 9.56 -0.04 -0.43
N ALA A 74 9.87 1.24 -0.56
CA ALA A 74 11.00 1.73 -1.33
C ALA A 74 12.31 1.11 -0.78
N PRO A 75 13.26 0.73 -1.67
CA PRO A 75 14.55 0.18 -1.24
C PRO A 75 15.33 1.15 -0.34
N THR A 76 15.24 2.43 -0.67
CA THR A 76 15.81 3.56 0.05
C THR A 76 14.77 4.14 1.00
N GLY A 77 15.16 4.40 2.25
CA GLY A 77 14.28 5.03 3.25
C GLY A 77 13.20 4.13 3.86
N GLY A 78 12.86 2.98 3.25
CA GLY A 78 11.89 2.03 3.82
C GLY A 78 10.45 2.57 3.89
N LEU A 79 10.16 3.58 3.08
CA LEU A 79 8.84 4.19 2.98
C LEU A 79 7.87 3.28 2.21
N PRO A 80 6.59 3.16 2.60
CA PRO A 80 5.63 2.39 1.82
C PRO A 80 5.48 2.93 0.40
N LEU A 81 5.30 2.02 -0.57
CA LEU A 81 4.92 2.40 -1.92
C LEU A 81 3.39 2.43 -1.99
N PHE A 82 2.81 3.63 -1.99
CA PHE A 82 1.36 3.83 -2.11
C PHE A 82 0.90 4.08 -3.55
N ASP A 83 1.84 4.36 -4.47
CA ASP A 83 1.52 4.57 -5.89
C ASP A 83 1.36 3.25 -6.64
N ASP A 84 0.27 3.14 -7.38
CA ASP A 84 -0.09 2.03 -8.26
C ASP A 84 0.88 1.89 -9.46
N HIS A 85 1.69 2.92 -9.75
CA HIS A 85 2.50 3.00 -10.96
C HIS A 85 4.00 3.04 -10.63
N GLN A 86 4.57 1.87 -10.36
CA GLN A 86 6.03 1.72 -10.31
C GLN A 86 6.59 1.41 -11.71
N PRO A 87 7.66 2.10 -12.16
CA PRO A 87 8.32 1.77 -13.42
C PRO A 87 8.74 0.29 -13.49
N PRO A 88 8.69 -0.34 -14.67
CA PRO A 88 9.23 -1.69 -14.83
C PRO A 88 10.71 -1.76 -14.43
N GLY A 89 11.07 -2.76 -13.62
CA GLY A 89 12.43 -2.94 -13.13
C GLY A 89 12.73 -2.22 -11.81
N THR A 90 11.77 -1.48 -11.24
CA THR A 90 11.91 -0.90 -9.90
C THR A 90 12.11 -2.01 -8.87
N GLU A 91 13.23 -1.94 -8.16
CA GLU A 91 13.47 -2.79 -7.00
C GLU A 91 12.49 -2.40 -5.89
N VAL A 92 11.85 -3.39 -5.26
CA VAL A 92 10.97 -3.16 -4.11
C VAL A 92 11.42 -4.04 -2.97
N ARG A 93 11.27 -3.55 -1.74
CA ARG A 93 11.49 -4.34 -0.54
C ARG A 93 10.15 -4.74 0.07
N VAL A 94 10.14 -5.89 0.72
CA VAL A 94 8.97 -6.41 1.40
C VAL A 94 9.23 -6.41 2.90
N ARG A 95 8.43 -5.68 3.68
CA ARG A 95 8.55 -5.70 5.14
C ARG A 95 7.74 -6.87 5.72
N CYS A 96 8.43 -7.92 6.14
CA CYS A 96 7.83 -9.06 6.85
C CYS A 96 8.65 -9.44 8.09
N GLU A 97 8.38 -8.78 9.22
CA GLU A 97 9.08 -9.10 10.48
C GLU A 97 8.73 -10.48 11.02
N ALA A 98 7.53 -10.98 10.73
CA ALA A 98 7.08 -12.30 11.19
C ALA A 98 7.89 -13.46 10.60
N LEU A 99 8.53 -13.26 9.45
CA LEU A 99 9.31 -14.27 8.72
C LEU A 99 10.77 -13.83 8.55
N ALA A 100 11.29 -12.99 9.44
CA ALA A 100 12.66 -12.52 9.39
C ALA A 100 13.65 -13.71 9.38
N GLY A 101 14.63 -13.68 8.47
CA GLY A 101 15.62 -14.75 8.30
C GLY A 101 15.13 -15.97 7.51
N GLN A 102 13.88 -15.99 7.05
CA GLN A 102 13.36 -17.08 6.21
C GLN A 102 13.45 -16.72 4.71
N THR A 103 13.56 -17.75 3.86
CA THR A 103 13.44 -17.59 2.41
C THR A 103 11.97 -17.46 2.03
N LEU A 104 11.60 -16.33 1.43
CA LEU A 104 10.25 -16.10 0.90
C LEU A 104 10.20 -16.51 -0.58
N ILE A 105 9.11 -17.15 -0.98
CA ILE A 105 8.81 -17.47 -2.38
C ILE A 105 7.71 -16.51 -2.85
N ALA A 106 7.95 -15.84 -3.97
CA ALA A 106 6.99 -14.96 -4.61
C ALA A 106 6.67 -15.48 -6.02
N GLU A 107 5.39 -15.61 -6.34
CA GLU A 107 4.93 -15.98 -7.67
C GLU A 107 4.28 -14.76 -8.34
N ARG A 108 4.70 -14.47 -9.58
CA ARG A 108 4.04 -13.48 -10.41
C ARG A 108 2.88 -14.14 -11.14
N HIS A 109 1.66 -13.83 -10.75
CA HIS A 109 0.48 -14.20 -11.53
C HIS A 109 0.22 -13.14 -12.60
N LEU A 110 0.24 -13.55 -13.87
CA LEU A 110 -0.21 -12.68 -14.95
C LEU A 110 -1.72 -12.46 -14.80
N PRO A 111 -2.23 -11.23 -15.01
CA PRO A 111 -3.67 -11.01 -15.10
C PRO A 111 -4.29 -11.98 -16.12
N ALA A 112 -5.39 -12.63 -15.76
CA ALA A 112 -6.10 -13.54 -16.66
C ALA A 112 -6.55 -12.83 -17.95
N TYR A 113 -6.77 -11.52 -17.87
CA TYR A 113 -7.11 -10.66 -18.98
C TYR A 113 -6.17 -9.46 -19.01
N ARG A 114 -5.60 -9.15 -20.19
CA ARG A 114 -4.94 -7.87 -20.38
C ARG A 114 -6.01 -6.78 -20.31
N LEU A 115 -5.76 -5.73 -19.54
CA LEU A 115 -6.62 -4.54 -19.57
C LEU A 115 -6.66 -4.01 -21.02
N PRO A 116 -7.83 -3.57 -21.51
CA PRO A 116 -7.89 -2.91 -22.80
C PRO A 116 -6.98 -1.68 -22.77
N PRO A 117 -6.33 -1.34 -23.89
CA PRO A 117 -5.57 -0.11 -23.96
C PRO A 117 -6.51 1.08 -23.68
N PRO A 118 -5.96 2.21 -23.21
CA PRO A 118 -6.75 3.43 -23.04
C PRO A 118 -7.46 3.80 -24.36
N VAL A 119 -8.60 4.47 -24.24
CA VAL A 119 -9.47 4.86 -25.36
C VAL A 119 -8.70 5.55 -26.49
N PHE A 120 -7.66 6.30 -26.13
CA PHE A 120 -6.69 6.85 -27.06
C PHE A 120 -5.37 6.09 -26.93
N SER A 121 -5.02 5.32 -27.94
CA SER A 121 -3.72 4.65 -28.02
C SER A 121 -3.21 4.64 -29.46
N ALA A 122 -1.88 4.76 -29.62
CA ALA A 122 -1.23 4.73 -30.93
C ALA A 122 -1.17 3.31 -31.53
N ASN A 123 -1.49 2.29 -30.74
CA ASN A 123 -1.39 0.89 -31.11
C ASN A 123 -2.75 0.22 -31.01
N SER A 124 -3.18 -0.46 -32.07
CA SER A 124 -4.35 -1.34 -31.98
C SER A 124 -4.05 -2.49 -31.02
N PRO A 125 -4.94 -2.80 -30.06
CA PRO A 125 -4.72 -3.92 -29.15
C PRO A 125 -4.66 -5.24 -29.92
N SER A 126 -3.56 -5.96 -29.78
CA SER A 126 -3.45 -7.34 -30.23
C SER A 126 -4.05 -8.27 -29.16
N GLY A 127 -5.03 -9.09 -29.53
CA GLY A 127 -5.57 -10.14 -28.67
C GLY A 127 -6.75 -9.78 -27.77
N LEU A 128 -7.42 -8.64 -27.99
CA LEU A 128 -8.77 -8.45 -27.47
C LEU A 128 -9.75 -9.17 -28.41
N ALA A 129 -10.58 -10.07 -27.85
CA ALA A 129 -11.59 -10.82 -28.61
C ALA A 129 -12.73 -9.94 -29.15
N ASN A 130 -12.76 -8.67 -28.76
CA ASN A 130 -13.78 -7.72 -29.17
C ASN A 130 -13.18 -6.81 -30.25
N ALA A 131 -13.61 -7.04 -31.50
CA ALA A 131 -13.39 -6.05 -32.56
C ALA A 131 -14.09 -4.75 -32.15
N PRO A 132 -13.45 -3.58 -32.35
CA PRO A 132 -14.11 -2.30 -32.12
C PRO A 132 -15.31 -2.16 -33.07
N ASP A 133 -16.41 -1.62 -32.56
CA ASP A 133 -17.58 -1.24 -33.36
C ASP A 133 -17.35 0.05 -34.15
N SER A 134 -16.35 0.87 -33.78
CA SER A 134 -15.95 2.08 -34.49
C SER A 134 -14.48 2.45 -34.25
N VAL A 135 -13.83 3.05 -35.25
CA VAL A 135 -12.45 3.55 -35.20
C VAL A 135 -12.43 4.97 -35.76
N PHE A 136 -11.82 5.90 -35.04
CA PHE A 136 -11.67 7.31 -35.45
C PHE A 136 -10.19 7.65 -35.61
N LEU A 137 -9.85 8.34 -36.70
CA LEU A 137 -8.53 8.92 -36.93
C LEU A 137 -8.59 10.39 -36.48
N VAL A 138 -7.68 10.78 -35.58
CA VAL A 138 -7.51 12.17 -35.10
C VAL A 138 -6.22 12.72 -35.69
#